data_AF-A0A3D3L1Z5-F1
#
_entry.id   AF-A0A3D3L1Z5-F1
#
_cell.length_a   1.000
_cell.length_b   1.000
_cell.length_c   1.000
_cell.angle_alpha   90.00
_cell.angle_beta   90.00
_cell.angle_gamma   90.00
#
_symmetry.space_group_name_H-M   'P 1'
#
loop_
_entity.id
_entity.type
_entity.pdbx_description
1 polymer ?
#
loop_
_entity_poly.entity_id
_entity_poly.type
_entity_poly.pdbx_seq_one_letter_code
_entity_poly.pdbx_strand_id
1 'polypeptide(L)'
;MINGALMALQGAFISHYWQNSVTSGGCYAPNSSAPQFSLGDGRGGHRNPVRPENWSGIYTGNTDYRGYVNLWGSIVQQERGYMMRNSPGPYNSGDIGYDKNYNYDYNLLDNPPPYYPDQSTASGVIVLKIKSYGNQPES
;
A
#
# COMPACT_ATOMS: atom_id res chain seq x y z
N MET A 1 4.41 4.77 -11.77
CA MET A 1 5.22 3.59 -12.11
C MET A 1 6.47 3.65 -11.24
N ILE A 2 6.79 2.58 -10.52
CA ILE A 2 8.05 2.45 -9.79
C ILE A 2 8.89 1.42 -10.54
N ASN A 3 10.11 1.78 -10.93
CA ASN A 3 11.08 0.90 -11.57
C ASN A 3 12.32 0.86 -10.67
N GLY A 4 12.45 -0.23 -9.90
CA GLY A 4 13.47 -0.37 -8.87
C GLY A 4 13.03 -1.26 -7.71
N ALA A 5 13.92 -1.45 -6.73
CA ALA A 5 13.66 -2.23 -5.53
C ALA A 5 13.26 -1.34 -4.35
N LEU A 6 12.20 -1.72 -3.63
CA LEU A 6 11.77 -1.11 -2.36
C LEU A 6 12.00 -2.11 -1.23
N MET A 7 12.81 -1.73 -0.23
CA MET A 7 13.17 -2.61 0.88
C MET A 7 12.81 -1.96 2.23
N ALA A 8 12.10 -2.71 3.08
CA ALA A 8 11.80 -2.33 4.46
C ALA A 8 12.17 -3.49 5.41
N LEU A 9 13.21 -3.29 6.23
CA LEU A 9 13.80 -4.34 7.09
C LEU A 9 12.97 -4.63 8.35
N GLN A 10 12.39 -3.59 8.96
CA GLN A 10 11.41 -3.68 10.06
C GLN A 10 10.16 -2.81 9.78
N GLY A 11 9.97 -2.40 8.53
CA GLY A 11 8.87 -1.53 8.13
C GLY A 11 7.80 -2.29 7.37
N ALA A 12 6.57 -1.77 7.41
CA ALA A 12 5.49 -2.18 6.56
C ALA A 12 5.25 -1.13 5.48
N PHE A 13 4.91 -1.57 4.26
CA PHE A 13 4.29 -0.67 3.29
C PHE A 13 2.79 -0.65 3.52
N ILE A 14 2.25 0.53 3.82
CA ILE A 14 0.82 0.74 4.06
C ILE A 14 0.33 1.79 3.07
N SER A 15 -0.74 1.44 2.36
CA SER A 15 -1.52 2.43 1.63
C SER A 15 -2.75 2.79 2.46
N HIS A 16 -2.91 4.08 2.75
CA HIS A 16 -3.98 4.58 3.60
C HIS A 16 -4.95 5.44 2.80
N TYR A 17 -6.25 5.25 3.06
CA TYR A 17 -7.36 5.74 2.24
C TYR A 17 -8.30 6.67 2.98
N TRP A 18 -7.81 7.42 3.97
CA TRP A 18 -8.62 8.34 4.79
C TRP A 18 -9.46 9.32 3.96
N GLN A 19 -8.93 9.80 2.83
CA GLN A 19 -9.66 10.61 1.87
C GLN A 19 -10.45 9.75 0.88
N ASN A 20 -11.37 8.90 1.36
CA ASN A 20 -12.20 8.07 0.48
C ASN A 20 -13.50 8.77 0.08
N SER A 21 -14.01 8.41 -1.09
CA SER A 21 -15.22 8.98 -1.68
C SER A 21 -16.47 8.11 -1.45
N VAL A 22 -16.42 7.13 -0.55
CA VAL A 22 -17.51 6.15 -0.34
C VAL A 22 -18.56 6.69 0.63
N THR A 23 -19.75 6.97 0.12
CA THR A 23 -20.88 7.45 0.92
C THR A 23 -21.62 6.36 1.66
N SER A 24 -21.54 5.10 1.19
CA SER A 24 -22.17 3.98 1.87
C SER A 24 -21.68 3.86 3.31
N GLY A 25 -22.62 3.74 4.25
CA GLY A 25 -22.32 3.60 5.67
C GLY A 25 -21.64 4.80 6.32
N GLY A 26 -21.57 5.96 5.67
CA GLY A 26 -20.91 7.16 6.21
C GLY A 26 -19.38 7.05 6.27
N CYS A 27 -18.77 6.11 5.56
CA CYS A 27 -17.34 5.81 5.65
C CYS A 27 -16.41 6.92 5.13
N TYR A 28 -16.93 7.87 4.34
CA TYR A 28 -16.17 9.01 3.84
C TYR A 28 -15.90 10.08 4.88
N ALA A 29 -16.72 10.18 5.94
CA ALA A 29 -16.74 11.31 6.86
C ALA A 29 -16.12 10.96 8.24
N PRO A 30 -15.61 11.97 8.97
CA PRO A 30 -15.19 11.77 10.35
C PRO A 30 -16.39 11.46 11.24
N ASN A 31 -16.21 10.53 12.17
CA ASN A 31 -17.22 10.21 13.17
C ASN A 31 -17.17 11.26 14.30
N SER A 32 -18.17 12.12 14.39
CA SER A 32 -18.22 13.20 15.39
C SER A 32 -18.38 12.70 16.82
N SER A 33 -19.05 11.57 17.03
CA SER A 33 -19.29 10.99 18.37
C SER A 33 -18.12 10.15 18.86
N ALA A 34 -17.33 9.56 17.95
CA ALA A 34 -16.17 8.76 18.30
C ALA A 34 -15.06 8.91 17.22
N PRO A 35 -14.28 10.00 17.27
CA PRO A 35 -13.29 10.34 16.25
C PRO A 35 -12.26 9.23 15.98
N GLN A 36 -11.92 8.42 16.99
CA GLN A 36 -10.98 7.31 16.89
C GLN A 36 -11.47 6.17 15.98
N PHE A 37 -12.77 6.09 15.70
CA PHE A 37 -13.36 5.12 14.77
C PHE A 37 -13.70 5.73 13.41
N SER A 38 -13.15 6.92 13.10
CA SER A 38 -13.35 7.56 11.80
C SER A 38 -12.72 6.72 10.69
N LEU A 39 -13.52 6.42 9.67
CA LEU A 39 -13.09 5.67 8.49
C LEU A 39 -12.70 6.59 7.32
N GLY A 40 -12.99 7.88 7.44
CA GLY A 40 -12.59 8.93 6.51
C GLY A 40 -12.55 10.32 7.13
N ASP A 41 -12.12 11.31 6.34
CA ASP A 41 -11.90 12.70 6.77
C ASP A 41 -12.82 13.72 6.09
N GLY A 42 -13.73 13.26 5.23
CA GLY A 42 -14.67 14.08 4.47
C GLY A 42 -14.09 14.75 3.23
N ARG A 43 -12.78 14.60 2.95
CA ARG A 43 -12.11 15.28 1.83
C ARG A 43 -11.99 14.43 0.58
N GLY A 44 -12.44 13.17 0.64
CA GLY A 44 -12.36 12.26 -0.48
C GLY A 44 -13.14 12.72 -1.71
N GLY A 45 -14.25 13.45 -1.54
CA GLY A 45 -15.03 13.97 -2.66
C GLY A 45 -14.38 15.14 -3.42
N HIS A 46 -13.32 15.71 -2.87
CA HIS A 46 -12.54 16.77 -3.49
C HIS A 46 -11.28 16.24 -4.18
N ARG A 47 -11.09 14.93 -4.19
CA ARG A 47 -9.96 14.29 -4.88
C ARG A 47 -10.22 14.09 -6.37
N ASN A 48 -9.19 14.45 -7.12
CA ASN A 48 -8.84 14.05 -8.49
C ASN A 48 -9.96 14.00 -9.56
N PRO A 49 -10.06 15.00 -10.44
CA PRO A 49 -9.28 16.24 -10.43
C PRO A 49 -9.57 17.01 -9.13
N VAL A 50 -8.54 17.67 -8.57
CA VAL A 50 -8.64 18.42 -7.31
C VAL A 50 -9.82 19.39 -7.43
N ARG A 51 -10.89 19.15 -6.68
CA ARG A 51 -12.05 20.05 -6.66
C ARG A 51 -11.81 21.13 -5.60
N PRO A 52 -12.14 22.40 -5.89
CA PRO A 52 -12.11 23.45 -4.88
C PRO A 52 -12.96 23.11 -3.65
N GLU A 53 -12.47 23.42 -2.45
CA GLU A 53 -13.18 23.19 -1.17
C GLU A 53 -14.53 23.93 -1.10
N ASN A 54 -14.68 25.03 -1.85
CA ASN A 54 -15.93 25.79 -1.93
C ASN A 54 -16.99 25.15 -2.85
N TRP A 55 -16.68 24.02 -3.50
CA TRP A 55 -17.63 23.23 -4.28
C TRP A 55 -18.05 21.98 -3.50
N SER A 56 -19.22 21.44 -3.83
CA SER A 56 -19.63 20.14 -3.29
C SER A 56 -18.65 19.03 -3.73
N GLY A 57 -18.29 18.10 -2.85
CA GLY A 57 -17.50 16.93 -3.22
C GLY A 57 -18.25 15.97 -4.15
N ILE A 58 -17.53 15.23 -5.01
CA ILE A 58 -18.07 14.12 -5.81
C ILE A 58 -17.81 12.82 -5.07
N TYR A 59 -18.88 12.10 -4.74
CA TYR A 59 -18.78 10.83 -4.02
C TYR A 59 -19.20 9.67 -4.93
N THR A 60 -18.53 8.53 -4.77
CA THR A 60 -18.60 7.38 -5.70
C THR A 60 -19.58 6.29 -5.25
N GLY A 61 -20.38 6.55 -4.21
CA GLY A 61 -21.38 5.61 -3.72
C GLY A 61 -20.76 4.51 -2.86
N ASN A 62 -20.61 3.32 -3.44
CA ASN A 62 -20.24 2.10 -2.70
C ASN A 62 -18.78 1.70 -2.85
N THR A 63 -18.05 2.24 -3.82
CA THR A 63 -16.68 1.83 -4.16
C THR A 63 -15.78 3.03 -4.38
N ASP A 64 -14.56 3.02 -3.88
CA ASP A 64 -13.51 4.01 -4.19
C ASP A 64 -12.29 3.27 -4.73
N TYR A 65 -12.44 2.82 -5.98
CA TYR A 65 -11.39 2.16 -6.74
C TYR A 65 -10.40 3.20 -7.26
N ARG A 66 -9.12 3.04 -6.89
CA ARG A 66 -8.06 4.01 -7.20
C ARG A 66 -7.10 3.54 -8.29
N GLY A 67 -7.40 2.41 -8.92
CA GLY A 67 -6.58 1.84 -9.99
C GLY A 67 -5.50 0.88 -9.48
N TYR A 68 -4.46 0.69 -10.28
CA TYR A 68 -3.37 -0.25 -10.00
C TYR A 68 -2.14 0.44 -9.41
N VAL A 69 -1.56 -0.16 -8.38
CA VAL A 69 -0.13 0.05 -8.08
C VAL A 69 0.68 -0.86 -8.99
N ASN A 70 1.33 -0.24 -9.97
CA ASN A 70 2.21 -0.89 -10.93
C ASN A 70 3.64 -0.91 -10.38
N LEU A 71 4.16 -2.12 -10.12
CA LEU A 71 5.53 -2.37 -9.70
C LEU A 71 6.23 -3.27 -10.73
N TRP A 72 7.42 -2.88 -11.17
CA TRP A 72 8.36 -3.75 -11.89
C TRP A 72 9.64 -3.85 -11.06
N GLY A 73 9.94 -5.04 -10.54
CA GLY A 73 10.99 -5.28 -9.54
C GLY A 73 10.46 -5.99 -8.29
N SER A 74 11.12 -5.82 -7.14
CA SER A 74 10.76 -6.51 -5.89
C SER A 74 10.41 -5.57 -4.74
N ILE A 75 9.51 -6.04 -3.88
CA ILE A 75 9.23 -5.47 -2.56
C ILE A 75 9.52 -6.56 -1.52
N VAL A 76 10.43 -6.28 -0.59
CA VAL A 76 10.68 -7.11 0.59
C VAL A 76 10.22 -6.34 1.83
N GLN A 77 9.32 -6.95 2.61
CA GLN A 77 8.77 -6.38 3.85
C GLN A 77 8.49 -7.50 4.85
N GLN A 78 8.59 -7.18 6.15
CA GLN A 78 8.27 -8.12 7.22
C GLN A 78 6.74 -8.25 7.40
N GLU A 79 6.04 -7.12 7.40
CA GLU A 79 4.59 -7.04 7.54
C GLU A 79 4.01 -6.27 6.36
N ARG A 80 2.83 -6.69 5.88
CA ARG A 80 2.20 -6.07 4.70
C ARG A 80 0.86 -5.44 5.05
N GLY A 81 0.74 -4.14 4.75
CA GLY A 81 -0.55 -3.45 4.80
C GLY A 81 -1.46 -3.85 3.63
N TYR A 82 -2.78 -3.77 3.84
CA TYR A 82 -3.77 -4.00 2.80
C TYR A 82 -3.69 -2.91 1.71
N MET A 83 -3.64 -3.33 0.44
CA MET A 83 -3.77 -2.44 -0.71
C MET A 83 -5.23 -2.24 -1.12
N MET A 84 -6.11 -3.19 -0.82
CA MET A 84 -7.54 -3.06 -1.04
C MET A 84 -8.24 -3.45 0.26
N ARG A 85 -9.28 -2.72 0.63
CA ARG A 85 -10.19 -3.09 1.72
C ARG A 85 -11.57 -3.36 1.12
N ASN A 86 -12.26 -4.38 1.62
CA ASN A 86 -13.57 -4.80 1.15
C ASN A 86 -14.43 -5.33 2.31
N SER A 87 -15.72 -5.56 2.05
CA SER A 87 -16.63 -6.25 2.97
C SER A 87 -16.52 -7.78 2.81
N PRO A 88 -16.42 -8.57 3.89
CA PRO A 88 -16.53 -8.18 5.31
C PRO A 88 -15.24 -7.54 5.86
N GLY A 89 -15.37 -6.37 6.48
CA GLY A 89 -14.25 -5.60 7.03
C GLY A 89 -14.74 -4.33 7.75
N PRO A 90 -13.83 -3.49 8.29
CA PRO A 90 -14.21 -2.23 8.97
C PRO A 90 -14.92 -1.24 8.03
N TYR A 91 -14.78 -1.43 6.71
CA TYR A 91 -15.59 -0.76 5.71
C TYR A 91 -16.77 -1.67 5.35
N ASN A 92 -17.98 -1.21 5.64
CA ASN A 92 -19.25 -1.92 5.38
C ASN A 92 -19.73 -1.76 3.92
N SER A 93 -18.81 -1.49 3.00
CA SER A 93 -19.06 -1.12 1.61
C SER A 93 -18.12 -1.86 0.66
N GLY A 94 -18.19 -1.54 -0.64
CA GLY A 94 -17.38 -2.17 -1.68
C GLY A 94 -15.90 -1.80 -1.61
N ASP A 95 -15.18 -2.13 -2.67
CA ASP A 95 -13.72 -2.02 -2.71
C ASP A 95 -13.21 -0.57 -2.57
N ILE A 96 -12.28 -0.37 -1.62
CA ILE A 96 -11.58 0.89 -1.37
C ILE A 96 -10.07 0.66 -1.41
N GLY A 97 -9.40 1.29 -2.38
CA GLY A 97 -7.95 1.22 -2.51
C GLY A 97 -7.47 0.89 -3.92
N TYR A 98 -6.34 0.18 -4.00
CA TYR A 98 -5.64 -0.15 -5.22
C TYR A 98 -5.55 -1.65 -5.45
N ASP A 99 -5.72 -2.04 -6.72
CA ASP A 99 -5.30 -3.35 -7.18
C ASP A 99 -3.77 -3.43 -7.29
N LYS A 100 -3.25 -4.65 -7.24
CA LYS A 100 -1.82 -4.93 -7.34
C LYS A 100 -1.51 -5.40 -8.75
N ASN A 101 -0.65 -4.69 -9.47
CA ASN A 101 -0.05 -5.18 -10.71
C ASN A 101 1.47 -5.24 -10.54
N TYR A 102 1.93 -6.34 -9.95
CA TYR A 102 3.34 -6.51 -9.58
C TYR A 102 4.00 -7.50 -10.53
N ASN A 103 5.06 -7.04 -11.19
CA ASN A 103 5.86 -7.79 -12.15
C ASN A 103 7.22 -7.99 -11.49
N TYR A 104 7.36 -9.12 -10.80
CA TYR A 104 8.60 -9.46 -10.11
C TYR A 104 9.70 -9.79 -11.11
N ASP A 105 10.91 -9.29 -10.84
CA ASP A 105 12.09 -9.65 -11.64
C ASP A 105 12.45 -11.11 -11.33
N TYR A 106 12.28 -11.98 -12.33
CA TYR A 106 12.56 -13.41 -12.21
C TYR A 106 14.02 -13.70 -11.85
N ASN A 107 14.95 -12.81 -12.19
CA ASN A 107 16.36 -12.96 -11.85
C ASN A 107 16.57 -13.04 -10.32
N LEU A 108 15.66 -12.49 -9.52
CA LEU A 108 15.72 -12.59 -8.06
C LEU A 108 15.38 -13.99 -7.51
N LEU A 109 14.75 -14.85 -8.31
CA LEU A 109 14.49 -16.25 -7.96
C LEU A 109 15.64 -17.15 -8.40
N ASP A 110 16.17 -16.94 -9.61
CA ASP A 110 17.14 -17.86 -10.21
C ASP A 110 18.60 -17.48 -9.91
N ASN A 111 18.92 -16.18 -9.86
CA ASN A 111 20.25 -15.64 -9.60
C ASN A 111 20.15 -14.36 -8.74
N PRO A 112 19.69 -14.48 -7.48
CA PRO A 112 19.59 -13.33 -6.61
C PRO A 112 20.96 -12.62 -6.52
N PRO A 113 20.98 -11.27 -6.52
CA PRO A 113 22.22 -10.54 -6.36
C PRO A 113 22.91 -10.92 -5.03
N PRO A 114 24.25 -10.84 -4.95
CA PRO A 114 24.95 -11.10 -3.71
C PRO A 114 24.33 -10.33 -2.54
N TYR A 115 24.10 -11.02 -1.41
CA TYR A 115 23.46 -10.47 -0.21
C TYR A 115 21.96 -10.16 -0.32
N TYR A 116 21.26 -10.72 -1.32
CA TYR A 116 19.79 -10.71 -1.30
C TYR A 116 19.30 -11.41 -0.02
N PRO A 117 18.34 -10.80 0.71
CA PRO A 117 17.91 -11.34 1.99
C PRO A 117 17.21 -12.68 1.80
N ASP A 118 17.58 -13.66 2.61
CA ASP A 118 16.84 -14.91 2.72
C ASP A 118 15.42 -14.64 3.21
N GLN A 119 14.46 -15.45 2.73
CA GLN A 119 13.10 -15.42 3.25
C GLN A 119 13.16 -15.73 4.75
N SER A 120 12.64 -14.83 5.60
CA SER A 120 12.69 -15.02 7.04
C SER A 120 11.99 -16.32 7.44
N THR A 121 12.66 -17.13 8.27
CA THR A 121 12.01 -18.18 9.03
C THR A 121 11.14 -17.55 10.14
N ALA A 122 10.28 -18.35 10.78
CA ALA A 122 9.25 -17.96 11.74
C ALA A 122 9.70 -17.05 12.91
N SER A 123 11.00 -16.82 13.09
CA SER A 123 11.60 -15.94 14.09
C SER A 123 11.73 -14.47 13.67
N GLY A 124 11.46 -14.11 12.40
CA GLY A 124 11.31 -12.72 11.96
C GLY A 124 12.59 -11.86 11.95
N VAL A 125 13.77 -12.46 12.09
CA VAL A 125 15.06 -11.73 12.05
C VAL A 125 15.72 -11.92 10.69
N ILE A 126 15.88 -10.82 9.94
CA ILE A 126 16.65 -10.76 8.69
C ILE A 126 17.92 -9.94 8.94
N VAL A 127 19.09 -10.51 8.70
CA VAL A 127 20.38 -9.81 8.82
C VAL A 127 20.89 -9.46 7.42
N LEU A 128 20.82 -8.19 7.04
CA LEU A 128 21.34 -7.70 5.78
C LEU A 128 22.79 -7.19 5.95
N LYS A 129 23.75 -7.81 5.27
CA LYS A 129 25.13 -7.29 5.17
C LYS A 129 25.29 -6.56 3.84
N ILE A 130 25.19 -5.23 3.86
CA ILE A 130 25.45 -4.40 2.68
C ILE A 130 26.96 -4.16 2.57
N LYS A 131 27.61 -4.65 1.51
CA LYS A 131 28.95 -4.20 1.12
C LYS A 131 28.85 -3.17 0.00
N SER A 132 29.69 -2.14 0.06
CA SER A 132 29.79 -1.12 -0.99
C SER A 132 30.23 -1.72 -2.33
N TYR A 133 29.83 -1.06 -3.42
CA TYR A 133 30.19 -1.37 -4.80
C TYR A 133 31.70 -1.63 -4.97
N GLY A 134 32.08 -2.72 -5.64
CA GLY A 134 33.46 -3.00 -6.06
C GLY A 134 34.18 -4.20 -5.41
N ASN A 135 33.54 -4.97 -4.52
CA ASN A 135 34.15 -6.18 -3.97
C ASN A 135 33.48 -7.45 -4.51
N GLN A 136 34.23 -8.23 -5.28
CA GLN A 136 33.84 -9.57 -5.76
C GLN A 136 33.86 -10.57 -4.56
N PRO A 137 32.92 -11.52 -4.45
CA PRO A 137 32.97 -12.49 -3.36
C PRO A 137 34.15 -13.45 -3.57
N GLU A 138 34.94 -13.67 -2.52
CA GLU A 138 35.87 -14.81 -2.48
C GLU A 138 35.06 -16.11 -2.35
N SER A 139 35.55 -17.13 -3.06
CA SER A 139 34.99 -18.47 -3.25
C SER A 139 34.71 -19.23 -1.96
#